data_AF-A0A934Q9L5-F1
#
_entry.id   AF-A0A934Q9L5-F1
#
_cell.length_a   1.000
_cell.length_b   1.000
_cell.length_c   1.000
_cell.angle_alpha   90.00
_cell.angle_beta   90.00
_cell.angle_gamma   90.00
#
_symmetry.space_group_name_H-M   'P 1'
#
loop_
_entity.id
_entity.type
_entity.pdbx_description
1 polymer ?
#
loop_
_entity_poly.entity_id
_entity_poly.type
_entity_poly.pdbx_seq_one_letter_code
_entity_poly.pdbx_strand_id
1 'polypeptide(L)'
;MSSVTKRRLPDDDGWWSVLGLRAMPGSATGGQAERVLREHPPIGFTSKGDGGPLSLEQVAALIEAAAQEREQQRELAAIERREADLAEFEAAFEQPNAADVVERGRWSGITRGEATAWCWNLFQYEPHGFVHPGSQVRAEALATLRSGVLPEVFGYPERARELIEKGMTARGYRQLREELGSPMFDPSKVRRS
;
A
#
# COMPACT_ATOMS: atom_id res chain seq x y z
N MET A 1 -13.47 -10.29 -48.54
CA MET A 1 -12.30 -9.87 -47.75
C MET A 1 -12.52 -8.44 -47.31
N SER A 2 -13.11 -8.24 -46.13
CA SER A 2 -13.43 -6.90 -45.62
C SER A 2 -12.30 -6.45 -44.71
N SER A 3 -11.54 -5.47 -45.19
CA SER A 3 -10.45 -4.83 -44.47
C SER A 3 -11.00 -4.14 -43.21
N VAL A 4 -10.60 -4.61 -42.04
CA VAL A 4 -10.82 -3.94 -40.76
C VAL A 4 -9.87 -2.74 -40.72
N THR A 5 -10.37 -1.58 -41.15
CA THR A 5 -9.71 -0.31 -40.89
C THR A 5 -9.74 -0.09 -39.38
N LYS A 6 -8.59 -0.32 -38.71
CA LYS A 6 -8.34 0.20 -37.37
C LYS A 6 -8.54 1.72 -37.45
N ARG A 7 -9.71 2.21 -37.01
CA ARG A 7 -9.88 3.63 -36.70
C ARG A 7 -8.86 3.95 -35.61
N ARG A 8 -7.80 4.67 -35.98
CA ARG A 8 -7.09 5.53 -35.03
C ARG A 8 -8.16 6.42 -34.41
N LEU A 9 -8.33 6.35 -33.10
CA LEU A 9 -9.05 7.37 -32.35
C LEU A 9 -8.34 8.71 -32.67
N PRO A 10 -9.06 9.77 -33.08
CA PRO A 10 -8.46 11.05 -33.39
C PRO A 10 -7.80 11.65 -32.13
N ASP A 11 -6.78 12.46 -32.36
CA ASP A 11 -6.04 13.20 -31.34
C ASP A 11 -6.96 13.90 -30.33
N ASP A 12 -6.62 13.72 -29.05
CA ASP A 12 -7.44 13.89 -27.86
C ASP A 12 -7.42 15.36 -27.36
N ASP A 13 -7.81 16.32 -28.20
CA ASP A 13 -7.80 17.78 -27.90
C ASP A 13 -9.15 18.30 -27.38
N GLY A 14 -9.79 17.58 -26.46
CA GLY A 14 -11.11 17.93 -25.89
C GLY A 14 -11.08 18.25 -24.40
N TRP A 15 -12.21 18.72 -23.85
CA TRP A 15 -12.35 18.99 -22.41
C TRP A 15 -11.97 17.80 -21.51
N TRP A 16 -12.09 16.59 -22.05
CA TRP A 16 -11.73 15.33 -21.43
C TRP A 16 -10.24 15.23 -21.09
N SER A 17 -9.36 15.68 -21.98
CA SER A 17 -7.90 15.65 -21.77
C SER A 17 -7.44 16.76 -20.83
N VAL A 18 -8.11 17.93 -20.84
CA VAL A 18 -7.85 19.03 -19.89
C VAL A 18 -8.08 18.59 -18.44
N LEU A 19 -9.06 17.72 -18.19
CA LEU A 19 -9.30 17.15 -16.87
C LEU A 19 -8.41 15.93 -16.54
N GLY A 20 -7.50 15.55 -17.45
CA GLY A 20 -6.60 14.40 -17.27
C GLY A 20 -7.30 13.04 -17.26
N LEU A 21 -8.53 12.95 -17.78
CA LEU A 21 -9.33 11.71 -17.77
C LEU A 21 -8.84 10.76 -18.87
N ARG A 22 -8.75 9.47 -18.54
CA ARG A 22 -8.38 8.40 -19.49
C ARG A 22 -9.52 7.41 -19.65
N ALA A 23 -9.62 6.83 -20.85
CA ALA A 23 -10.55 5.73 -21.12
C ALA A 23 -10.27 4.57 -20.14
N MET A 24 -11.28 4.16 -19.38
CA MET A 24 -11.18 3.05 -18.43
C MET A 24 -11.56 1.75 -19.14
N PRO A 25 -10.61 0.84 -19.43
CA PRO A 25 -10.95 -0.44 -20.04
C PRO A 25 -11.66 -1.33 -19.00
N GLY A 26 -12.71 -2.04 -19.43
CA GLY A 26 -13.21 -3.21 -18.70
C GLY A 26 -14.66 -3.21 -18.21
N SER A 27 -15.47 -2.19 -18.49
CA SER A 27 -16.92 -2.31 -18.29
C SER A 27 -17.70 -1.88 -19.54
N ALA A 28 -18.66 -2.71 -19.95
CA ALA A 28 -19.52 -2.43 -21.11
C ALA A 28 -20.30 -1.13 -20.93
N THR A 29 -20.72 -0.82 -19.70
CA THR A 29 -21.38 0.43 -19.34
C THR A 29 -20.42 1.62 -19.36
N GLY A 30 -19.17 1.45 -18.91
CA GLY A 30 -18.16 2.51 -18.89
C GLY A 30 -17.78 2.99 -20.28
N GLY A 31 -17.60 2.08 -21.24
CA GLY A 31 -17.31 2.44 -22.62
C GLY A 31 -18.46 3.17 -23.32
N GLN A 32 -19.71 2.83 -23.02
CA GLN A 32 -20.88 3.54 -23.56
C GLN A 32 -21.07 4.92 -22.92
N ALA A 33 -20.91 5.00 -21.59
CA ALA A 33 -20.98 6.28 -20.87
C ALA A 33 -19.88 7.25 -21.33
N GLU A 34 -18.64 6.77 -21.52
CA GLU A 34 -17.54 7.57 -22.05
C GLU A 34 -17.87 8.15 -23.44
N ARG A 35 -18.38 7.32 -24.36
CA ARG A 35 -18.77 7.80 -25.69
C ARG A 35 -19.81 8.91 -25.61
N VAL A 36 -20.84 8.72 -24.80
CA VAL A 36 -21.90 9.74 -24.60
C VAL A 36 -21.32 11.02 -24.03
N LEU A 37 -20.47 10.95 -22.99
CA LEU A 37 -19.88 12.15 -22.37
C LEU A 37 -18.92 12.90 -23.31
N ARG A 38 -18.15 12.17 -24.14
CA ARG A 38 -17.28 12.80 -25.14
C ARG A 38 -18.06 13.58 -26.21
N GLU A 39 -19.23 13.07 -26.62
CA GLU A 39 -20.11 13.73 -27.58
C GLU A 39 -20.91 14.90 -26.97
N HIS A 40 -20.99 14.98 -25.64
CA HIS A 40 -21.79 15.97 -24.92
C HIS A 40 -20.92 16.72 -23.90
N PRO A 41 -20.06 17.67 -24.35
CA PRO A 41 -19.24 18.46 -23.45
C PRO A 41 -20.10 19.18 -22.39
N PRO A 42 -19.67 19.17 -21.12
CA PRO A 42 -20.37 19.91 -20.08
C PRO A 42 -20.32 21.40 -20.42
N ILE A 43 -21.50 22.04 -20.46
CA ILE A 43 -21.64 23.49 -20.70
C ILE A 43 -21.31 24.33 -19.45
N GLY A 44 -21.04 23.68 -18.32
CA GLY A 44 -20.60 24.31 -17.08
C GLY A 44 -20.55 23.31 -15.93
N PHE A 45 -19.64 23.53 -14.99
CA PHE A 45 -19.63 22.87 -13.69
C PHE A 45 -20.19 23.84 -12.65
N THR A 46 -20.77 23.34 -11.55
CA THR A 46 -21.30 24.22 -10.48
C THR A 46 -20.64 23.88 -9.16
N SER A 47 -20.23 24.89 -8.39
CA SER A 47 -19.77 24.69 -7.02
C SER A 47 -20.93 24.24 -6.13
N LYS A 48 -20.68 23.25 -5.26
CA LYS A 48 -21.67 22.73 -4.30
C LYS A 48 -22.08 23.78 -3.24
N GLY A 49 -21.28 24.82 -3.02
CA GLY A 49 -21.53 25.88 -2.04
C GLY A 49 -22.27 27.08 -2.62
N ASP A 50 -21.60 27.82 -3.52
CA ASP A 50 -22.09 29.14 -3.97
C ASP A 50 -23.01 29.07 -5.21
N GLY A 51 -23.23 27.89 -5.78
CA GLY A 51 -24.06 27.68 -6.97
C GLY A 51 -23.56 28.35 -8.26
N GLY A 52 -22.44 29.08 -8.19
CA GLY A 52 -21.83 29.75 -9.34
C GLY A 52 -21.20 28.77 -10.34
N PRO A 53 -21.22 29.11 -11.65
CA PRO A 53 -20.57 28.31 -12.68
C PRO A 53 -19.05 28.34 -12.52
N LEU A 54 -18.42 27.19 -12.73
CA LEU A 54 -16.97 27.01 -12.79
C LEU A 54 -16.55 26.77 -14.23
N SER A 55 -15.44 27.39 -14.63
CA SER A 55 -14.76 27.11 -15.89
C SER A 55 -14.08 25.73 -15.84
N LEU A 56 -13.69 25.25 -17.01
CA LEU A 56 -12.99 23.98 -17.15
C LEU A 56 -11.63 24.01 -16.43
N GLU A 57 -10.90 25.12 -16.52
CA GLU A 57 -9.60 25.33 -15.86
C GLU A 57 -9.76 25.37 -14.34
N GLN A 58 -10.83 25.98 -13.84
CA GLN A 58 -11.14 25.97 -12.40
C GLN A 58 -11.42 24.54 -11.90
N VAL A 59 -12.11 23.72 -12.70
CA VAL A 59 -12.34 22.31 -12.37
C VAL A 59 -11.06 21.49 -12.44
N ALA A 60 -10.20 21.72 -13.44
CA ALA A 60 -8.89 21.10 -13.52
C ALA A 60 -8.04 21.41 -12.28
N ALA A 61 -7.99 22.68 -11.85
CA ALA A 61 -7.27 23.09 -10.64
C ALA A 61 -7.83 22.42 -9.37
N LEU A 62 -9.16 22.23 -9.26
CA LEU A 62 -9.76 21.49 -8.15
C LEU A 62 -9.39 20.01 -8.15
N ILE A 63 -9.30 19.38 -9.33
CA ILE A 63 -8.85 17.99 -9.45
C ILE A 63 -7.39 17.85 -9.01
N GLU A 64 -6.52 18.76 -9.45
CA GLU A 64 -5.11 18.77 -9.05
C GLU A 64 -4.96 19.00 -7.54
N ALA A 65 -5.69 19.96 -6.98
CA ALA A 65 -5.69 20.22 -5.54
C ALA A 65 -6.15 18.99 -4.74
N ALA A 66 -7.23 18.33 -5.18
CA ALA A 66 -7.73 17.10 -4.55
C ALA A 66 -6.72 15.94 -4.68
N ALA A 67 -6.00 15.84 -5.80
CA ALA A 67 -4.95 14.84 -5.98
C ALA A 67 -3.75 15.09 -5.05
N GLN A 68 -3.33 16.35 -4.90
CA GLN A 68 -2.27 16.76 -3.99
C GLN A 68 -2.66 16.52 -2.52
N GLU A 69 -3.86 16.92 -2.12
CA GLU A 69 -4.39 16.67 -0.77
C GLU A 69 -4.42 15.17 -0.48
N ARG A 70 -4.88 14.35 -1.43
CA ARG A 70 -4.88 12.90 -1.28
C ARG A 70 -3.47 12.31 -1.14
N GLU A 71 -2.49 12.84 -1.87
CA GLU A 71 -1.11 12.38 -1.74
C GLU A 71 -0.51 12.79 -0.39
N GLN A 72 -0.73 14.03 0.06
CA GLN A 72 -0.33 14.48 1.39
C GLN A 72 -0.96 13.62 2.50
N GLN A 73 -2.26 13.32 2.40
CA GLN A 73 -2.95 12.43 3.33
C GLN A 73 -2.33 11.02 3.33
N ARG A 74 -1.91 10.50 2.17
CA ARG A 74 -1.22 9.20 2.08
C ARG A 74 0.15 9.24 2.72
N GLU A 75 0.92 10.30 2.49
CA GLU A 75 2.24 10.49 3.09
C GLU A 75 2.13 10.56 4.62
N LEU A 76 1.21 11.36 5.14
CA LEU A 76 0.93 11.45 6.59
C LEU A 76 0.51 10.10 7.16
N ALA A 77 -0.43 9.40 6.52
CA ALA A 77 -0.87 8.07 6.96
C ALA A 77 0.23 6.99 6.82
N ALA A 78 1.24 7.22 5.98
CA ALA A 78 2.42 6.35 5.90
C ALA A 78 3.40 6.65 7.04
N ILE A 79 3.58 7.92 7.42
CA ILE A 79 4.40 8.34 8.56
C ILE A 79 3.80 7.80 9.86
N GLU A 80 2.53 8.08 10.13
CA GLU A 80 1.84 7.62 11.36
C GLU A 80 1.91 6.09 11.52
N ARG A 81 1.77 5.37 10.40
CA ARG A 81 1.89 3.90 10.41
C ARG A 81 3.30 3.43 10.74
N ARG A 82 4.33 4.08 10.20
CA ARG A 82 5.73 3.75 10.50
C ARG A 82 6.04 4.00 11.97
N GLU A 83 5.56 5.10 12.52
CA GLU A 83 5.72 5.42 13.94
C GLU A 83 5.01 4.40 14.82
N ALA A 84 3.76 4.03 14.50
CA ALA A 84 3.02 3.01 15.22
C ALA A 84 3.70 1.62 15.13
N ASP A 85 4.12 1.21 13.94
CA ASP A 85 4.78 -0.07 13.72
C ASP A 85 6.18 -0.11 14.39
N LEU A 86 6.86 1.04 14.54
CA LEU A 86 8.10 1.17 15.31
C LEU A 86 7.84 1.06 16.82
N ALA A 87 6.78 1.69 17.33
CA ALA A 87 6.39 1.57 18.73
C ALA A 87 6.06 0.12 19.09
N GLU A 88 5.34 -0.60 18.23
CA GLU A 88 5.06 -2.03 18.40
C GLU A 88 6.32 -2.90 18.34
N PHE A 89 7.28 -2.53 17.49
CA PHE A 89 8.59 -3.18 17.42
C PHE A 89 9.38 -3.03 18.74
N GLU A 90 9.46 -1.81 19.30
CA GLU A 90 10.17 -1.60 20.57
C GLU A 90 9.44 -2.22 21.75
N ALA A 91 8.10 -2.11 21.79
CA ALA A 91 7.27 -2.71 22.83
C ALA A 91 7.44 -4.22 22.92
N ALA A 92 7.81 -4.90 21.83
CA ALA A 92 8.10 -6.34 21.83
C ALA A 92 9.16 -6.73 22.87
N PHE A 93 10.14 -5.86 23.15
CA PHE A 93 11.20 -6.12 24.11
C PHE A 93 10.83 -5.77 25.55
N GLU A 94 9.75 -5.03 25.75
CA GLU A 94 9.31 -4.53 27.05
C GLU A 94 8.19 -5.37 27.66
N GLN A 95 7.61 -6.30 26.88
CA GLN A 95 6.54 -7.19 27.39
C GLN A 95 7.04 -8.05 28.55
N PRO A 96 6.19 -8.36 29.55
CA PRO A 96 6.58 -9.17 30.71
C PRO A 96 7.16 -10.55 30.35
N ASN A 97 6.74 -11.11 29.22
CA ASN A 97 7.18 -12.41 28.70
C ASN A 97 8.22 -12.28 27.58
N ALA A 98 8.79 -11.09 27.34
CA ALA A 98 9.72 -10.86 26.23
C ALA A 98 10.97 -11.75 26.31
N ALA A 99 11.43 -12.05 27.52
CA ALA A 99 12.57 -12.92 27.79
C ALA A 99 12.24 -14.41 27.74
N ASP A 100 10.95 -14.78 27.73
CA ASP A 100 10.53 -16.18 27.71
C ASP A 100 10.95 -16.81 26.38
N VAL A 101 11.58 -17.97 26.44
CA VAL A 101 11.93 -18.74 25.24
C VAL A 101 10.67 -19.42 24.73
N VAL A 102 10.41 -19.28 23.43
CA VAL A 102 9.32 -20.02 22.79
C VAL A 102 9.66 -21.52 22.82
N GLU A 103 8.82 -22.31 23.48
CA GLU A 103 9.08 -23.75 23.67
C GLU A 103 8.68 -24.62 22.47
N ARG A 104 7.68 -24.19 21.70
CA ARG A 104 7.04 -25.01 20.65
C ARG A 104 6.76 -24.21 19.39
N GLY A 105 6.55 -24.94 18.28
CA GLY A 105 6.22 -24.35 16.99
C GLY A 105 7.45 -23.82 16.26
N ARG A 106 7.22 -23.15 15.13
CA ARG A 106 8.31 -22.72 14.25
C ARG A 106 9.17 -21.61 14.83
N TRP A 107 8.79 -20.96 15.93
CA TRP A 107 9.63 -19.96 16.62
C TRP A 107 10.45 -20.55 17.77
N SER A 108 10.40 -21.88 17.98
CA SER A 108 11.05 -22.52 19.12
C SER A 108 12.54 -22.17 19.25
N GLY A 109 12.98 -21.89 20.47
CA GLY A 109 14.37 -21.53 20.80
C GLY A 109 14.72 -20.05 20.65
N ILE A 110 13.79 -19.21 20.17
CA ILE A 110 13.93 -17.75 20.13
C ILE A 110 13.07 -17.15 21.26
N THR A 111 13.53 -16.06 21.89
CA THR A 111 12.72 -15.37 22.90
C THR A 111 11.49 -14.72 22.27
N ARG A 112 10.39 -14.59 23.03
CA ARG A 112 9.15 -14.02 22.49
C ARG A 112 9.32 -12.58 21.99
N GLY A 113 10.12 -11.78 22.69
CA GLY A 113 10.40 -10.40 22.27
C GLY A 113 11.16 -10.36 20.95
N GLU A 114 12.23 -11.16 20.83
CA GLU A 114 13.03 -11.22 19.61
C GLU A 114 12.20 -11.76 18.43
N ALA A 115 11.41 -12.82 18.63
CA ALA A 115 10.53 -13.38 17.60
C ALA A 115 9.47 -12.36 17.12
N THR A 116 8.88 -11.59 18.03
CA THR A 116 7.90 -10.54 17.71
C THR A 116 8.56 -9.40 16.93
N ALA A 117 9.74 -8.96 17.37
CA ALA A 117 10.53 -7.93 16.70
C ALA A 117 10.94 -8.36 15.28
N TRP A 118 11.34 -9.62 15.09
CA TRP A 118 11.60 -10.17 13.77
C TRP A 118 10.38 -10.17 12.87
N CYS A 119 9.21 -10.56 13.39
CA CYS A 119 7.97 -10.51 12.62
C CYS A 119 7.72 -9.08 12.09
N TRP A 120 7.77 -8.06 12.95
CA TRP A 120 7.58 -6.67 12.54
C TRP A 120 8.53 -6.24 11.43
N ASN A 121 9.82 -6.55 11.58
CA ASN A 121 10.83 -6.25 10.57
C ASN A 121 10.56 -6.96 9.23
N LEU A 122 10.23 -8.25 9.25
CA LEU A 122 10.05 -9.02 8.02
C LEU A 122 8.74 -8.63 7.30
N PHE A 123 7.68 -8.31 8.04
CA PHE A 123 6.46 -7.75 7.44
C PHE A 123 6.71 -6.39 6.77
N GLN A 124 7.56 -5.55 7.36
CA GLN A 124 7.86 -4.20 6.85
C GLN A 124 8.86 -4.23 5.69
N TYR A 125 9.96 -4.96 5.80
CA TYR A 125 11.08 -4.88 4.86
C TYR A 125 11.15 -6.04 3.85
N GLU A 126 10.46 -7.16 4.09
CA GLU A 126 10.45 -8.31 3.16
C GLU A 126 9.02 -8.72 2.74
N PRO A 127 8.18 -7.80 2.19
CA PRO A 127 6.77 -8.08 1.92
C PRO A 127 6.49 -9.00 0.72
N HIS A 128 7.47 -9.25 -0.17
CA HIS A 128 7.30 -10.04 -1.40
C HIS A 128 7.98 -11.41 -1.37
N GLY A 129 8.76 -11.73 -0.31
CA GLY A 129 9.63 -12.91 -0.31
C GLY A 129 8.92 -14.25 -0.13
N PHE A 130 7.71 -14.25 0.41
CA PHE A 130 7.09 -15.48 0.93
C PHE A 130 5.59 -15.61 0.67
N VAL A 131 4.90 -14.48 0.52
CA VAL A 131 3.47 -14.42 0.21
C VAL A 131 3.18 -13.16 -0.58
N HIS A 132 2.16 -13.17 -1.44
CA HIS A 132 1.73 -11.98 -2.13
C HIS A 132 1.33 -10.88 -1.11
N PRO A 133 1.80 -9.63 -1.24
CA PRO A 133 1.55 -8.58 -0.25
C PRO A 133 0.07 -8.22 -0.09
N GLY A 134 -0.74 -8.43 -1.13
CA GLY A 134 -2.19 -8.23 -1.11
C GLY A 134 -3.01 -9.45 -0.68
N SER A 135 -2.36 -10.54 -0.26
CA SER A 135 -3.09 -11.75 0.13
C SER A 135 -3.82 -11.58 1.45
N GLN A 136 -4.99 -12.22 1.56
CA GLN A 136 -5.76 -12.29 2.82
C GLN A 136 -4.93 -12.94 3.93
N VAL A 137 -4.19 -14.00 3.62
CA VAL A 137 -3.35 -14.69 4.62
C VAL A 137 -2.35 -13.72 5.26
N ARG A 138 -1.76 -12.81 4.48
CA ARG A 138 -0.81 -11.81 5.03
C ARG A 138 -1.53 -10.83 5.97
N ALA A 139 -2.74 -10.41 5.59
CA ALA A 139 -3.55 -9.53 6.44
C ALA A 139 -3.93 -10.20 7.76
N GLU A 140 -4.32 -11.47 7.73
CA GLU A 140 -4.64 -12.26 8.92
C GLU A 140 -3.42 -12.45 9.82
N ALA A 141 -2.26 -12.77 9.25
CA ALA A 141 -1.03 -12.95 10.02
C ALA A 141 -0.56 -11.66 10.71
N LEU A 142 -0.73 -10.51 10.05
CA LEU A 142 -0.45 -9.21 10.66
C LEU A 142 -1.44 -8.88 11.79
N ALA A 143 -2.72 -9.24 11.63
CA ALA A 143 -3.70 -9.12 12.71
C ALA A 143 -3.36 -10.02 13.91
N THR A 144 -2.91 -11.26 13.65
CA THR A 144 -2.40 -12.19 14.67
C THR A 144 -1.21 -11.59 15.42
N LEU A 145 -0.23 -11.03 14.69
CA LEU A 145 0.92 -10.36 15.31
C LEU A 145 0.50 -9.20 16.23
N ARG A 146 -0.42 -8.34 15.75
CA ARG A 146 -0.96 -7.22 16.53
C ARG A 146 -1.74 -7.64 17.78
N SER A 147 -2.26 -8.87 17.80
CA SER A 147 -2.91 -9.44 19.00
C SER A 147 -1.91 -10.00 20.01
N GLY A 148 -0.60 -9.91 19.76
CA GLY A 148 0.47 -10.46 20.60
C GLY A 148 0.75 -11.95 20.36
N VAL A 149 0.21 -12.52 19.28
CA VAL A 149 0.40 -13.93 18.91
C VAL A 149 1.41 -14.02 17.78
N LEU A 150 2.42 -14.88 17.93
CA LEU A 150 3.44 -15.08 16.90
C LEU A 150 2.85 -15.81 15.68
N PRO A 151 2.88 -15.20 14.49
CA PRO A 151 2.45 -15.90 13.28
C PRO A 151 3.46 -16.98 12.87
N GLU A 152 2.98 -18.19 12.59
CA GLU A 152 3.82 -19.33 12.13
C GLU A 152 3.90 -19.46 10.59
N VAL A 153 3.42 -18.46 9.87
CA VAL A 153 3.26 -18.50 8.40
C VAL A 153 4.47 -17.90 7.67
N PHE A 154 4.51 -18.13 6.36
CA PHE A 154 5.38 -17.43 5.39
C PHE A 154 6.89 -17.62 5.53
N GLY A 155 7.40 -18.67 6.17
CA GLY A 155 8.85 -18.88 6.20
C GLY A 155 9.63 -17.79 6.97
N TYR A 156 8.93 -16.85 7.62
CA TYR A 156 9.51 -15.81 8.45
C TYR A 156 10.29 -16.36 9.65
N PRO A 157 9.86 -17.44 10.33
CA PRO A 157 10.68 -18.05 11.37
C PRO A 157 12.03 -18.56 10.85
N GLU A 158 12.05 -19.19 9.67
CA GLU A 158 13.27 -19.68 9.03
C GLU A 158 14.16 -18.54 8.58
N ARG A 159 13.57 -17.48 8.01
CA ARG A 159 14.30 -16.28 7.62
C ARG A 159 14.93 -15.57 8.80
N ALA A 160 14.21 -15.46 9.92
CA ALA A 160 14.75 -14.92 11.16
C ALA A 160 15.92 -15.77 11.68
N ARG A 161 15.77 -17.12 11.69
CA ARG A 161 16.87 -18.01 12.07
C ARG A 161 18.11 -17.83 11.21
N GLU A 162 17.96 -17.76 9.89
CA GLU A 162 19.08 -17.55 8.96
C GLU A 162 19.84 -16.25 9.29
N LEU A 163 19.11 -15.19 9.63
CA LEU A 163 19.70 -13.90 10.00
C LEU A 163 20.38 -13.97 11.38
N ILE A 164 19.76 -14.63 12.35
CA ILE A 164 20.34 -14.86 13.70
C ILE A 164 21.63 -15.69 13.61
N GLU A 165 21.64 -16.75 12.80
CA GLU A 165 22.83 -17.59 12.57
C GLU A 165 23.98 -16.80 11.95
N LYS A 166 23.67 -15.74 11.20
CA LYS A 166 24.65 -14.78 10.65
C LYS A 166 25.06 -13.68 11.64
N GLY A 167 24.62 -13.77 12.90
CA GLY A 167 24.91 -12.80 13.95
C GLY A 167 24.05 -11.54 13.93
N MET A 168 22.96 -11.53 13.16
CA MET A 168 22.05 -10.39 13.11
C MET A 168 21.03 -10.43 14.25
N THR A 169 20.78 -9.28 14.87
CA THR A 169 19.66 -9.09 15.81
C THR A 169 18.51 -8.36 15.12
N ALA A 170 17.29 -8.45 15.65
CA ALA A 170 16.17 -7.72 15.07
C ALA A 170 16.43 -6.20 15.03
N ARG A 171 17.01 -5.61 16.09
CA ARG A 171 17.41 -4.20 16.11
C ARG A 171 18.48 -3.87 15.08
N GLY A 172 19.53 -4.69 14.99
CA GLY A 172 20.61 -4.48 14.02
C GLY A 172 20.11 -4.57 12.57
N TYR A 173 19.18 -5.49 12.30
CA TYR A 173 18.56 -5.61 10.98
C TYR A 173 17.76 -4.37 10.61
N ARG A 174 16.93 -3.85 11.53
CA ARG A 174 16.16 -2.63 11.30
C ARG A 174 17.07 -1.45 11.02
N GLN A 175 18.06 -1.23 11.89
CA GLN A 175 19.03 -0.15 11.72
C GLN A 175 19.71 -0.23 10.35
N LEU A 176 20.20 -1.40 9.95
CA LEU A 176 20.80 -1.61 8.64
C LEU A 176 19.83 -1.28 7.50
N ARG A 177 18.56 -1.69 7.59
CA ARG A 177 17.56 -1.40 6.56
C ARG A 177 17.27 0.09 6.44
N GLU A 178 17.20 0.79 7.57
CA GLU A 178 16.98 2.24 7.63
C GLU A 178 18.19 3.01 7.09
N GLU A 179 19.42 2.64 7.45
CA GLU A 179 20.66 3.21 6.92
C GLU A 179 20.78 3.04 5.40
N LEU A 180 20.34 1.89 4.88
CA LEU A 180 20.30 1.62 3.44
C LEU A 180 19.15 2.33 2.71
N GLY A 181 18.27 3.04 3.42
CA GLY A 181 17.07 3.64 2.83
C GLY A 181 16.12 2.61 2.20
N SER A 182 16.09 1.40 2.76
CA SER A 182 15.30 0.29 2.20
C SER A 182 13.80 0.66 2.20
N PRO A 183 13.08 0.42 1.09
CA PRO A 183 11.67 0.74 1.02
C PRO A 183 10.88 -0.17 1.99
N MET A 184 10.08 0.45 2.85
CA MET A 184 9.09 -0.27 3.66
C MET A 184 7.84 -0.60 2.86
N PHE A 185 7.17 -1.69 3.24
CA PHE A 185 5.90 -2.09 2.69
C PHE A 185 4.86 -0.99 2.85
N ASP A 186 4.21 -0.64 1.74
CA ASP A 186 3.11 0.31 1.71
C ASP A 186 1.84 -0.38 1.16
N PRO A 187 0.84 -0.65 2.00
CA PRO A 187 -0.39 -1.30 1.57
C PRO A 187 -1.17 -0.48 0.53
N SER A 188 -0.97 0.84 0.46
CA SER A 188 -1.63 1.69 -0.53
C SER A 188 -1.13 1.46 -1.96
N LYS A 189 0.08 0.89 -2.10
CA LYS A 189 0.71 0.57 -3.39
C LYS A 189 0.35 -0.81 -3.92
N VAL A 190 -0.37 -1.62 -3.15
CA VAL A 190 -0.81 -2.95 -3.56
C VAL A 190 -2.00 -2.82 -4.50
N ARG A 191 -1.85 -3.27 -5.75
CA ARG A 191 -2.98 -3.38 -6.68
C ARG A 191 -3.94 -4.44 -6.15
N ARG A 192 -5.19 -4.05 -5.88
CA ARG A 192 -6.27 -5.00 -5.61
C ARG A 192 -6.56 -5.75 -6.92
N SER A 193 -6.20 -7.03 -6.96
CA SER A 193 -6.56 -7.97 -8.03
C SER A 193 -7.98 -8.45 -7.85
#